data_AF-A0A5C9EDJ1-F1
#
_entry.id   AF-A0A5C9EDJ1-F1
#
_cell.length_a   1.000
_cell.length_b   1.000
_cell.length_c   1.000
_cell.angle_alpha   90.00
_cell.angle_beta   90.00
_cell.angle_gamma   90.00
#
_symmetry.space_group_name_H-M   'P 1'
#
loop_
_entity.id
_entity.type
_entity.pdbx_description
1 polymer ?
#
loop_
_entity_poly.entity_id
_entity_poly.type
_entity_poly.pdbx_seq_one_letter_code
_entity_poly.pdbx_strand_id
1 'polypeptide(L)'
;MRYKKSKIYKMRKFKEENDVDIVWQWHSHPSAKEKLHKMDKRILKYMNSGVMVIVIPPVPEKDQKAHVVGWYYDKQYRSKPMIDKMVFEIISE
;
A
#
# COMPACT_ATOMS: atom_id res chain seq x y z
N MET A 1 -14.56 10.77 -5.96
CA MET A 1 -14.43 9.42 -6.57
C MET A 1 -13.64 9.39 -7.89
N ARG A 2 -13.58 10.49 -8.67
CA ARG A 2 -12.94 10.55 -10.01
C ARG A 2 -11.43 10.24 -10.00
N TYR A 3 -10.68 10.82 -9.05
CA TYR A 3 -9.24 10.59 -8.89
C TYR A 3 -8.84 9.15 -8.49
N LYS A 4 -9.76 8.36 -7.94
CA LYS A 4 -9.45 7.01 -7.44
C LYS A 4 -9.59 5.93 -8.52
N LYS A 5 -10.52 6.14 -9.48
CA LYS A 5 -10.62 5.30 -10.70
C LYS A 5 -9.46 5.55 -11.65
N SER A 6 -8.97 6.79 -11.73
CA SER A 6 -7.84 7.13 -12.61
C SER A 6 -6.54 6.45 -12.19
N LYS A 7 -6.28 6.23 -10.88
CA LYS A 7 -5.06 5.53 -10.44
C LYS A 7 -5.02 4.07 -10.90
N ILE A 8 -6.12 3.33 -10.72
CA ILE A 8 -6.23 1.93 -11.18
C ILE A 8 -6.12 1.87 -12.72
N TYR A 9 -6.81 2.78 -13.42
CA TYR A 9 -6.74 2.86 -14.87
C TYR A 9 -5.33 3.18 -15.38
N LYS A 10 -4.63 4.13 -14.75
CA LYS A 10 -3.23 4.47 -15.09
C LYS A 10 -2.29 3.29 -14.86
N MET A 11 -2.45 2.56 -13.76
CA MET A 11 -1.65 1.36 -13.51
C MET A 11 -1.88 0.28 -14.57
N ARG A 12 -3.14 0.06 -14.98
CA ARG A 12 -3.50 -0.84 -16.08
C ARG A 12 -2.79 -0.48 -17.36
N LYS A 13 -2.97 0.77 -17.77
CA LYS A 13 -2.38 1.33 -18.98
C LYS A 13 -0.85 1.20 -18.95
N PHE A 14 -0.22 1.51 -17.82
CA PHE A 14 1.23 1.42 -17.67
C PHE A 14 1.76 -0.02 -17.80
N LYS A 15 1.09 -0.99 -17.17
CA LYS A 15 1.43 -2.42 -17.31
C LYS A 15 1.24 -2.91 -18.75
N GLU A 16 0.13 -2.54 -19.38
CA GLU A 16 -0.17 -2.91 -20.78
C GLU A 16 0.84 -2.30 -21.77
N GLU A 17 1.27 -1.06 -21.55
CA GLU A 17 2.18 -0.34 -22.45
C GLU A 17 3.66 -0.70 -22.25
N ASN A 18 4.08 -1.08 -21.04
CA ASN A 18 5.50 -1.23 -20.70
C ASN A 18 5.91 -2.65 -20.25
N ASP A 19 4.97 -3.58 -20.15
CA ASP A 19 5.19 -4.95 -19.62
C ASP A 19 5.87 -4.96 -18.23
N VAL A 20 5.51 -4.00 -17.38
CA VAL A 20 6.05 -3.86 -16.02
C VAL A 20 5.00 -4.24 -14.98
N ASP A 21 5.40 -5.09 -14.04
CA ASP A 21 4.61 -5.40 -12.84
C ASP A 21 4.89 -4.42 -11.71
N ILE A 22 3.82 -3.82 -11.18
CA ILE A 22 3.90 -2.94 -10.01
C ILE A 22 3.83 -3.80 -8.75
N VAL A 23 4.99 -4.07 -8.18
CA VAL A 23 5.17 -4.92 -6.99
C VAL A 23 4.95 -4.19 -5.65
N TRP A 24 5.01 -2.85 -5.67
CA TRP A 24 4.95 -2.01 -4.46
C TRP A 24 4.19 -0.72 -4.76
N GLN A 25 3.36 -0.29 -3.81
CA GLN A 25 2.79 1.05 -3.80
C GLN A 25 3.00 1.72 -2.46
N TRP A 26 3.20 3.03 -2.49
CA TRP A 26 3.33 3.83 -1.29
C TRP A 26 2.35 5.01 -1.28
N HIS A 27 1.85 5.35 -0.10
CA HIS A 27 1.17 6.62 0.18
C HIS A 27 1.20 6.95 1.66
N SER A 28 0.91 8.20 2.00
CA SER A 28 0.80 8.63 3.40
C SER A 28 -0.61 8.43 3.95
N HIS A 29 -0.72 8.13 5.25
CA HIS A 29 -1.97 8.23 6.00
C HIS A 29 -1.89 9.43 6.95
N PRO A 30 -2.43 10.62 6.56
CA PRO A 30 -2.38 11.82 7.41
C PRO A 30 -3.11 11.66 8.74
N SER A 31 -4.06 10.72 8.81
CA SER A 31 -4.78 10.36 10.04
C SER A 31 -3.96 9.50 11.01
N ALA A 32 -2.70 9.20 10.68
CA ALA A 32 -1.78 8.36 11.42
C ALA A 32 -2.30 6.93 11.71
N LYS A 33 -3.24 6.44 10.89
CA LYS A 33 -3.74 5.07 11.00
C LYS A 33 -2.80 4.11 10.27
N GLU A 34 -2.28 3.12 10.96
CA GLU A 34 -1.41 2.11 10.36
C GLU A 34 -2.16 1.05 9.54
N LYS A 35 -3.48 0.93 9.74
CA LYS A 35 -4.30 -0.12 9.12
C LYS A 35 -4.64 0.23 7.68
N LEU A 36 -4.62 -0.77 6.80
CA LEU A 36 -5.10 -0.65 5.42
C LEU A 36 -6.52 -0.07 5.36
N HIS A 37 -6.67 1.03 4.62
CA HIS A 37 -7.97 1.60 4.32
C HIS A 37 -8.75 0.71 3.33
N LYS A 38 -10.07 0.94 3.23
CA LYS A 38 -10.93 0.23 2.25
C LYS A 38 -10.42 0.35 0.81
N MET A 39 -9.77 1.47 0.47
CA MET A 39 -9.23 1.66 -0.88
C MET A 39 -7.92 0.89 -1.08
N ASP A 40 -7.03 0.89 -0.09
CA ASP A 40 -5.75 0.17 -0.12
C ASP A 40 -6.01 -1.33 -0.37
N LYS A 41 -6.99 -1.91 0.34
CA LYS A 41 -7.44 -3.30 0.13
C LYS A 41 -7.98 -3.55 -1.29
N ARG A 42 -8.67 -2.58 -1.90
CA ARG A 42 -9.18 -2.70 -3.28
C ARG A 42 -8.04 -2.67 -4.29
N ILE A 43 -7.04 -1.83 -4.07
CA ILE A 43 -5.84 -1.74 -4.89
C ILE A 43 -5.04 -3.05 -4.81
N LEU A 44 -4.80 -3.56 -3.60
CA LEU A 44 -4.09 -4.83 -3.41
C LEU A 44 -4.85 -6.01 -4.03
N LYS A 45 -6.17 -6.07 -3.85
CA LYS A 45 -7.03 -7.07 -4.52
C LYS A 45 -6.92 -6.99 -6.04
N TYR A 46 -6.74 -5.80 -6.61
CA TYR A 46 -6.56 -5.61 -8.04
C TYR A 46 -5.19 -6.12 -8.52
N MET A 47 -4.12 -5.89 -7.74
CA MET A 47 -2.77 -6.38 -8.07
C MET A 47 -2.62 -7.89 -7.88
N ASN A 48 -3.52 -8.52 -7.11
CA ASN A 48 -3.53 -9.96 -6.77
C ASN A 48 -2.38 -10.38 -5.84
N SER A 49 -1.22 -9.74 -5.93
CA SER A 49 -0.08 -9.83 -5.02
C SER A 49 0.65 -8.47 -4.94
N GLY A 50 1.31 -8.16 -3.82
CA GLY A 50 2.18 -7.00 -3.70
C GLY A 50 2.25 -6.40 -2.29
N VAL A 51 3.07 -5.35 -2.14
CA VAL A 51 3.28 -4.64 -0.87
C VAL A 51 2.65 -3.25 -0.92
N MET A 52 1.88 -2.90 0.12
CA MET A 52 1.43 -1.52 0.37
C MET A 52 2.28 -0.92 1.50
N VAL A 53 3.01 0.14 1.19
CA VAL A 53 3.83 0.90 2.13
C VAL A 53 3.05 2.15 2.55
N ILE A 54 2.90 2.34 3.85
CA ILE A 54 2.18 3.46 4.44
C ILE A 54 3.16 4.29 5.25
N VAL A 55 3.29 5.57 4.88
CA VAL A 55 4.07 6.54 5.65
C VAL A 55 3.15 7.21 6.66
N ILE A 56 3.53 7.10 7.93
CA ILE A 56 2.78 7.65 9.06
C ILE A 56 3.51 8.91 9.56
N PRO A 57 2.85 10.08 9.55
CA PRO A 57 3.44 11.30 10.09
C PRO A 57 3.56 11.21 11.61
N PRO A 58 4.41 12.05 12.24
CA PRO A 58 4.48 12.13 13.69
C PRO A 58 3.18 12.73 14.24
N VAL A 59 2.75 12.27 15.41
CA VAL A 59 1.60 12.81 16.15
C VAL A 59 2.08 13.20 17.56
N PRO A 60 2.39 14.49 17.79
CA PRO A 60 2.96 14.95 19.06
C PRO A 60 2.07 14.65 20.26
N GLU A 61 0.74 14.75 20.10
CA GLU A 61 -0.23 14.55 21.19
C GLU A 61 -0.30 13.09 21.67
N LYS A 62 0.29 12.16 20.92
CA LYS A 62 0.29 10.72 21.21
C LYS A 62 1.69 10.15 21.43
N ASP A 63 2.71 11.03 21.52
CA ASP A 63 4.13 10.64 21.57
C ASP A 63 4.51 9.63 20.45
N GLN A 64 3.88 9.78 19.29
CA GLN A 64 4.05 8.85 18.18
C GLN A 64 5.03 9.44 17.17
N LYS A 65 6.20 8.80 17.02
CA LYS A 65 7.19 9.17 16.01
C LYS A 65 6.71 8.82 14.60
N ALA A 66 7.22 9.56 13.63
CA ALA A 66 7.06 9.23 12.22
C ALA A 66 7.65 7.84 11.96
N HIS A 67 6.93 7.01 11.22
CA HIS A 67 7.36 5.66 10.91
C HIS A 67 6.70 5.14 9.63
N VAL A 68 7.17 4.00 9.15
CA VAL A 68 6.67 3.37 7.93
C VAL A 68 6.13 1.99 8.27
N VAL A 69 4.94 1.67 7.73
CA VAL A 69 4.31 0.36 7.89
C VAL A 69 4.09 -0.28 6.53
N GLY A 70 4.48 -1.52 6.40
CA GLY A 70 4.16 -2.35 5.24
C GLY A 70 2.97 -3.24 5.47
N TRP A 71 2.28 -3.55 4.39
CA TRP A 71 1.29 -4.61 4.34
C TRP A 71 1.53 -5.44 3.09
N TYR A 72 1.94 -6.68 3.31
CA TYR A 72 2.02 -7.68 2.25
C TYR A 72 0.62 -8.23 1.96
N TYR A 73 0.30 -8.41 0.69
CA TYR A 73 -0.93 -9.03 0.21
C TYR A 73 -0.59 -10.10 -0.81
N ASP A 74 -1.18 -11.28 -0.67
CA ASP A 74 -1.11 -12.33 -1.68
C ASP A 74 -2.42 -13.12 -1.78
N LYS A 75 -2.95 -13.21 -2.99
CA LYS A 75 -4.13 -14.00 -3.35
C LYS A 75 -3.91 -14.85 -4.61
N GLN A 76 -2.69 -14.91 -5.15
CA GLN A 76 -2.45 -15.47 -6.48
C GLN A 76 -2.82 -16.95 -6.60
N TYR A 77 -2.56 -17.71 -5.53
CA TYR A 77 -2.82 -19.15 -5.48
C TYR A 77 -3.69 -19.56 -4.29
N ARG A 78 -4.45 -18.61 -3.71
CA ARG A 78 -5.21 -18.83 -2.47
C ARG A 78 -6.68 -18.47 -2.61
N SER A 79 -7.54 -19.25 -1.95
CA SER A 79 -8.98 -18.95 -1.85
C SER A 79 -9.26 -17.68 -1.04
N LYS A 80 -8.48 -17.47 0.04
CA LYS A 80 -8.50 -16.26 0.88
C LYS A 80 -7.16 -15.53 0.75
N PRO A 81 -7.16 -14.19 0.69
CA PRO A 81 -5.92 -13.44 0.63
C PRO A 81 -5.15 -13.54 1.95
N MET A 82 -3.84 -13.72 1.87
CA MET A 82 -2.91 -13.50 2.96
C MET A 82 -2.65 -12.00 3.10
N ILE A 83 -2.68 -11.48 4.32
CA ILE A 83 -2.47 -10.06 4.61
C ILE A 83 -1.62 -9.94 5.87
N ASP A 84 -0.34 -9.62 5.70
CA ASP A 84 0.62 -9.59 6.79
C ASP A 84 1.19 -8.18 6.98
N LYS A 85 1.28 -7.74 8.23
CA LYS A 85 1.92 -6.47 8.57
C LYS A 85 3.43 -6.67 8.51
N MET A 86 4.13 -5.80 7.79
CA MET A 86 5.58 -5.73 7.74
C MET A 86 6.04 -4.49 8.50
N VAL A 87 7.03 -4.67 9.39
CA VAL A 87 7.69 -3.56 10.08
C VAL A 87 8.87 -3.14 9.21
N PHE A 88 8.98 -1.86 8.90
CA PHE A 88 10.13 -1.30 8.19
C PHE A 88 10.98 -0.49 9.18
N GLU A 89 12.28 -0.72 9.14
CA GLU A 89 13.26 0.15 9.80
C GLU A 89 13.85 1.09 8.76
N ILE A 90 13.91 2.39 9.10
CA ILE A 90 14.58 3.38 8.27
C ILE A 90 16.06 3.33 8.66
N ILE A 91 16.89 2.77 7.77
CA ILE A 91 18.35 2.81 7.91
C ILE A 91 18.80 4.13 7.27
N SER A 92 19.39 5.02 8.08
CA SER A 92 20.10 6.20 7.58
C SER A 92 21.58 5.88 7.60
N GLU A 93 22.24 5.94 6.44
CA GLU A 93 23.70 6.02 6.35
C GLU A 93 24.19 7.44 6.67
#